data_AF-A0A0P4WDW0-F1
#
_entry.id   AF-A0A0P4WDW0-F1
#
_cell.length_a   1.000
_cell.length_b   1.000
_cell.length_c   1.000
_cell.angle_alpha   90.00
_cell.angle_beta   90.00
_cell.angle_gamma   90.00
#
_symmetry.space_group_name_H-M   'P 1'
#
loop_
_entity.id
_entity.type
_entity.pdbx_description
1 polymer ?
#
loop_
_entity_poly.entity_id
_entity_poly.type
_entity_poly.pdbx_seq_one_letter_code
_entity_poly.pdbx_strand_id
1 'polypeptide(L)'
;MARSMIALFIVSFFFVFVAFWTGVAGCWRRSPGNIASTAILMLLACLFSAGGMGLWHGVEYYEEEKLKTDPWKASWDEILQNATTIQYDWSYMLSWIGTGMALLAFCLFLAASQCMQGEQQREQAKQMQYIMPGIPSISLPLILQLLH
;
A
#
# COMPACT_ATOMS: atom_id res chain seq x y z
N MET A 1 1.57 18.52 18.49
CA MET A 1 1.73 17.07 18.24
C MET A 1 0.40 16.40 17.92
N ALA A 2 -0.65 16.56 18.75
CA ALA A 2 -1.99 16.05 18.45
C ALA A 2 -2.57 16.49 17.09
N ARG A 3 -2.39 17.76 16.68
CA ARG A 3 -2.86 18.24 15.36
C ARG A 3 -2.22 17.50 14.17
N SER A 4 -0.97 17.08 14.32
CA SER A 4 -0.24 16.34 13.28
C SER A 4 -0.79 14.92 13.12
N MET A 5 -1.27 14.28 14.19
CA MET A 5 -1.89 12.96 14.13
C MET A 5 -3.13 12.96 13.22
N ILE A 6 -3.95 14.01 13.33
CA ILE A 6 -5.18 14.17 12.55
C ILE A 6 -4.84 14.35 11.07
N ALA A 7 -3.82 15.17 10.78
CA ALA A 7 -3.34 15.37 9.42
C ALA A 7 -2.87 14.06 8.77
N LEU A 8 -2.14 13.20 9.49
CA LEU A 8 -1.69 11.90 8.96
C LEU A 8 -2.86 10.97 8.63
N PHE A 9 -3.92 10.94 9.46
CA PHE A 9 -5.12 10.16 9.16
C PHE A 9 -5.88 10.69 7.94
N ILE A 10 -6.01 12.01 7.79
CA ILE A 10 -6.65 12.61 6.60
C ILE A 10 -5.88 12.23 5.33
N VAL A 11 -4.54 12.33 5.38
CA VAL A 11 -3.67 11.94 4.26
C VAL A 11 -3.79 10.44 3.97
N SER A 12 -3.86 9.58 4.99
CA SER A 12 -4.10 8.15 4.83
C SER A 12 -5.43 7.88 4.11
N PHE A 13 -6.54 8.50 4.54
CA PHE A 13 -7.83 8.34 3.88
C PHE A 13 -7.85 8.84 2.44
N PHE A 14 -7.12 9.92 2.14
CA PHE A 14 -6.93 10.37 0.77
C PHE A 14 -6.25 9.32 -0.09
N PHE A 15 -5.18 8.69 0.40
CA PHE A 15 -4.52 7.59 -0.33
C PHE A 15 -5.43 6.37 -0.51
N VAL A 16 -6.23 6.00 0.49
CA VAL A 16 -7.23 4.93 0.35
C VAL A 16 -8.25 5.27 -0.73
N PHE A 17 -8.74 6.51 -0.77
CA PHE A 17 -9.68 6.96 -1.78
C PHE A 17 -9.11 6.88 -3.19
N VAL A 18 -7.86 7.34 -3.39
CA VAL A 18 -7.18 7.23 -4.69
C VAL A 18 -6.93 5.76 -5.04
N ALA A 19 -6.47 4.95 -4.08
CA ALA A 19 -6.21 3.53 -4.26
C ALA A 19 -7.46 2.76 -4.69
N PHE A 20 -8.64 3.14 -4.17
CA PHE A 20 -9.91 2.54 -4.59
C PHE A 20 -10.15 2.72 -6.08
N TRP A 21 -10.01 3.95 -6.60
CA TRP A 21 -10.22 4.24 -8.02
C TRP A 21 -9.16 3.60 -8.91
N THR A 22 -7.88 3.64 -8.50
CA THR A 22 -6.81 3.00 -9.26
C THR A 22 -6.95 1.47 -9.27
N GLY A 23 -7.45 0.88 -8.18
CA GLY A 23 -7.71 -0.54 -8.05
C GLY A 23 -8.83 -1.00 -8.97
N VAL A 24 -9.96 -0.28 -8.97
CA VAL A 24 -11.09 -0.55 -9.88
C VAL A 24 -10.63 -0.45 -11.34
N ALA A 25 -9.92 0.62 -11.71
CA ALA A 25 -9.40 0.79 -13.06
C ALA A 25 -8.36 -0.28 -13.44
N GLY A 26 -7.52 -0.71 -12.50
CA GLY A 26 -6.53 -1.76 -12.70
C GLY A 26 -7.15 -3.12 -12.94
N CYS A 27 -8.18 -3.48 -12.17
CA CYS A 27 -8.92 -4.72 -12.32
C CYS A 27 -9.70 -4.75 -13.64
N TRP A 28 -10.38 -3.65 -13.99
CA TRP A 28 -11.18 -3.56 -15.23
C TRP A 28 -10.33 -3.74 -16.48
N ARG A 29 -9.17 -3.09 -16.54
CA ARG A 29 -8.28 -3.12 -17.71
C ARG A 29 -7.25 -4.25 -17.66
N ARG A 30 -7.30 -5.10 -16.62
CA ARG A 30 -6.30 -6.14 -16.28
C ARG A 30 -4.85 -5.66 -16.47
N SER A 31 -4.57 -4.43 -16.05
CA SER A 31 -3.26 -3.81 -16.23
C SER A 31 -2.38 -4.07 -15.01
N PRO A 32 -1.26 -4.81 -15.13
CA PRO A 32 -0.39 -5.08 -13.98
C PRO A 32 0.23 -3.80 -13.40
N GLY A 33 0.43 -2.76 -14.22
CA GLY A 33 0.94 -1.47 -13.77
C GLY A 33 -0.01 -0.74 -12.81
N ASN A 34 -1.30 -0.69 -13.15
CA ASN A 34 -2.31 -0.04 -12.30
C ASN A 34 -2.55 -0.79 -10.99
N ILE A 35 -2.45 -2.12 -11.00
CA ILE A 35 -2.55 -2.93 -9.79
C ILE A 35 -1.32 -2.75 -8.89
N ALA A 36 -0.11 -2.69 -9.48
CA ALA A 36 1.10 -2.36 -8.72
C ALA A 36 1.02 -0.95 -8.10
N SER A 37 0.50 0.04 -8.84
CA SER A 37 0.27 1.40 -8.31
C SER A 37 -0.69 1.38 -7.13
N THR A 38 -1.77 0.59 -7.21
CA THR A 38 -2.74 0.43 -6.11
C THR A 38 -2.09 -0.17 -4.87
N ALA A 39 -1.20 -1.15 -5.02
CA ALA A 39 -0.42 -1.69 -3.90
C ALA A 39 0.41 -0.57 -3.23
N ILE A 40 1.16 0.21 -3.99
CA ILE A 40 1.98 1.31 -3.45
C ILE A 40 1.13 2.34 -2.71
N LEU A 41 -0.03 2.71 -3.24
CA LEU A 41 -0.95 3.64 -2.58
C LEU A 41 -1.50 3.07 -1.26
N MET A 42 -1.81 1.77 -1.21
CA MET A 42 -2.23 1.10 0.03
C MET A 42 -1.09 1.01 1.06
N LEU A 43 0.16 0.84 0.62
CA LEU A 43 1.32 0.91 1.51
C LEU A 43 1.47 2.30 2.12
N LEU A 44 1.38 3.35 1.29
CA LEU A 44 1.43 4.73 1.77
C LEU A 44 0.30 4.98 2.78
N ALA A 45 -0.94 4.59 2.46
CA ALA A 45 -2.07 4.70 3.38
C ALA A 45 -1.77 4.03 4.73
N CYS A 46 -1.22 2.81 4.72
CA CYS A 46 -0.83 2.07 5.92
C CYS A 46 0.28 2.78 6.72
N LEU A 47 1.31 3.31 6.04
CA LEU A 47 2.40 4.02 6.72
C LEU A 47 1.92 5.32 7.37
N PHE A 48 1.04 6.06 6.70
CA PHE A 48 0.44 7.27 7.26
C PHE A 48 -0.52 6.96 8.41
N SER A 49 -1.32 5.90 8.35
CA SER A 49 -2.20 5.50 9.47
C SER A 49 -1.39 4.99 10.68
N ALA A 50 -0.38 4.13 10.44
CA ALA A 50 0.52 3.65 11.47
C ALA A 50 1.32 4.81 12.10
N GLY A 51 1.78 5.77 11.30
CA GLY A 51 2.42 6.99 11.79
C GLY A 51 1.48 7.85 12.63
N GLY A 52 0.20 7.97 12.23
CA GLY A 52 -0.84 8.63 13.01
C GLY A 52 -1.03 8.01 14.39
N MET A 53 -1.14 6.67 14.44
CA MET A 53 -1.22 5.92 15.71
C MET A 53 0.06 6.02 16.54
N GLY A 54 1.23 5.97 15.90
CA GLY A 54 2.52 6.13 16.59
C GLY A 54 2.68 7.51 17.23
N LEU A 55 2.25 8.58 16.54
CA LEU A 55 2.22 9.93 17.11
C LEU A 55 1.20 10.04 18.25
N TRP A 56 0.05 9.38 18.13
CA TRP A 56 -0.97 9.37 19.18
C TRP A 56 -0.43 8.76 20.47
N HIS A 57 0.18 7.58 20.39
CA HIS A 57 0.86 6.95 21.54
C HIS A 57 2.02 7.80 22.07
N GLY A 58 2.74 8.50 21.19
CA GLY A 58 3.80 9.41 21.61
C GLY A 58 3.29 10.58 22.45
N VAL A 59 2.10 11.12 22.13
CA VAL A 59 1.44 12.18 22.91
C VAL A 59 0.97 11.63 24.26
N GLU A 60 0.28 10.49 24.26
CA GLU A 60 -0.18 9.81 25.46
C GLU A 60 0.97 9.55 26.44
N TYR A 61 2.06 8.96 25.95
CA TYR A 61 3.26 8.72 26.74
C TYR A 61 3.87 10.02 27.33
N TYR A 62 3.86 11.10 26.54
CA TYR A 62 4.41 12.37 26.98
C TYR A 62 3.55 13.04 28.07
N GLU A 63 2.24 12.95 27.93
CA GLU A 63 1.25 13.50 28.85
C GLU A 63 1.17 12.70 30.15
N GLU A 64 1.35 11.38 30.09
CA GLU A 64 1.28 10.52 31.27
C GLU A 64 2.58 10.44 32.06
N GLU A 65 3.73 10.35 31.39
CA GLU A 65 5.00 10.04 32.08
C GLU A 65 6.01 11.20 32.12
N LYS A 66 5.94 12.15 31.17
CA LYS A 66 6.99 13.16 31.00
C LYS A 66 6.63 14.53 31.52
N LEU A 67 5.37 14.93 31.44
CA LEU A 67 4.91 16.23 31.90
C LEU A 67 4.69 16.22 33.41
N LYS A 68 5.68 16.67 34.19
CA LYS A 68 5.62 16.81 35.67
C LYS A 68 5.05 18.15 36.13
N THR A 69 4.15 18.73 35.35
CA THR A 69 3.49 20.01 35.67
C THR A 69 1.98 19.81 35.71
N ASP A 70 1.29 20.53 36.58
CA ASP A 70 -0.17 20.48 36.59
C ASP A 70 -0.74 20.93 35.23
N PRO A 71 -1.80 20.28 34.71
CA PRO A 71 -2.67 19.28 35.35
C PRO A 71 -2.34 17.81 35.01
N TRP A 72 -1.13 17.50 34.55
CA TRP A 72 -0.80 16.19 33.95
C TRP A 72 -0.54 15.09 34.99
N LYS A 73 -0.83 13.82 34.64
CA LYS A 73 -0.80 12.67 35.57
C LYS A 73 0.54 12.51 36.30
N ALA A 74 1.65 12.80 35.63
CA ALA A 74 2.98 12.68 36.22
C ALA A 74 3.27 13.71 37.33
N SER A 75 2.47 14.77 37.47
CA SER A 75 2.57 15.75 38.57
C SER A 75 1.70 15.41 39.78
N TRP A 76 0.78 14.46 39.65
CA TRP A 76 -0.19 14.12 40.70
C TRP A 76 0.47 13.38 41.86
N ASP A 77 -0.20 13.38 43.01
CA ASP A 77 0.20 12.56 44.17
C ASP A 77 0.09 11.05 43.85
N GLU A 78 0.95 10.24 44.47
CA GLU A 78 1.06 8.79 44.20
C GLU A 78 -0.27 8.06 44.41
N ILE A 79 -1.07 8.49 45.39
CA ILE A 79 -2.40 7.94 45.68
C ILE A 79 -3.32 8.14 44.47
N LEU A 80 -3.28 9.30 43.83
CA LEU A 80 -4.13 9.64 42.68
C LEU A 80 -3.68 8.87 41.43
N GLN A 81 -2.37 8.76 41.22
CA GLN A 81 -1.82 7.99 40.10
C GLN A 81 -2.22 6.51 40.19
N ASN A 82 -2.14 5.93 41.39
CA ASN A 82 -2.45 4.52 41.60
C ASN A 82 -3.97 4.22 41.58
N ALA A 83 -4.82 5.21 41.91
CA ALA A 83 -6.27 5.07 41.85
C ALA A 83 -6.85 5.30 40.43
N THR A 84 -6.08 5.89 39.52
CA THR A 84 -6.55 6.24 38.17
C THR A 84 -6.19 5.16 37.17
N THR A 85 -7.20 4.64 36.45
CA THR A 85 -6.99 3.70 35.33
C THR A 85 -7.37 4.35 34.00
N ILE A 86 -6.55 4.13 32.98
CA ILE A 86 -6.82 4.61 31.62
C ILE A 86 -7.25 3.40 30.80
N GLN A 87 -8.39 3.56 30.12
CA GLN A 87 -9.02 2.52 29.32
C GLN A 87 -9.14 3.03 27.89
N TYR A 88 -8.83 2.15 26.94
CA TYR A 88 -8.93 2.47 25.53
C TYR A 88 -10.35 2.20 25.01
N ASP A 89 -10.92 3.18 24.32
CA ASP A 89 -12.23 3.03 23.69
C ASP A 89 -12.17 2.23 22.39
N TRP A 90 -13.35 1.86 21.88
CA TRP A 90 -13.51 1.06 20.65
C TRP A 90 -12.79 1.65 19.43
N SER A 91 -12.73 2.98 19.32
CA SER A 91 -12.05 3.69 18.22
C SER A 91 -10.56 3.34 18.12
N TYR A 92 -9.91 3.04 19.25
CA TYR A 92 -8.52 2.58 19.30
C TYR A 92 -8.35 1.20 18.67
N MET A 93 -9.29 0.29 18.95
CA MET A 93 -9.27 -1.04 18.34
C MET A 93 -9.51 -0.95 16.83
N LEU A 94 -10.46 -0.10 16.42
CA LEU A 94 -10.78 0.11 15.01
C LEU A 94 -9.61 0.70 14.20
N SER A 95 -8.81 1.60 14.77
CA SER A 95 -7.68 2.21 14.06
C SER A 95 -6.56 1.20 13.77
N TRP A 96 -6.26 0.31 14.73
CA TRP A 96 -5.31 -0.77 14.53
C TRP A 96 -5.81 -1.83 13.55
N ILE A 97 -7.08 -2.23 13.65
CA ILE A 97 -7.70 -3.14 12.68
C ILE A 97 -7.64 -2.54 11.27
N GLY A 98 -8.01 -1.27 11.11
CA GLY A 98 -7.95 -0.56 9.83
C GLY A 98 -6.53 -0.51 9.25
N THR A 99 -5.53 -0.24 10.09
CA THR A 99 -4.12 -0.26 9.68
C THR A 99 -3.67 -1.67 9.24
N GLY A 100 -4.03 -2.71 10.00
CA GLY A 100 -3.73 -4.10 9.64
C GLY A 100 -4.40 -4.53 8.33
N MET A 101 -5.65 -4.11 8.10
CA MET A 101 -6.37 -4.38 6.86
C MET A 101 -5.75 -3.66 5.65
N ALA A 102 -5.23 -2.44 5.83
CA ALA A 102 -4.49 -1.74 4.78
C ALA A 102 -3.20 -2.46 4.40
N LEU A 103 -2.45 -2.99 5.39
CA LEU A 103 -1.26 -3.80 5.14
C LEU A 103 -1.60 -5.12 4.43
N LEU A 104 -2.67 -5.79 4.85
CA LEU A 104 -3.15 -7.00 4.18
C LEU A 104 -3.50 -6.73 2.72
N ALA A 105 -4.24 -5.64 2.46
CA ALA A 105 -4.59 -5.23 1.10
C ALA A 105 -3.35 -4.97 0.25
N PHE A 106 -2.34 -4.27 0.80
CA PHE A 106 -1.04 -4.08 0.13
C PHE A 106 -0.43 -5.41 -0.31
N CYS A 107 -0.31 -6.38 0.60
CA CYS A 107 0.26 -7.71 0.30
C CYS A 107 -0.52 -8.42 -0.81
N LEU A 108 -1.86 -8.40 -0.76
CA LEU A 108 -2.71 -9.03 -1.76
C LEU A 108 -2.57 -8.39 -3.14
N PHE A 109 -2.58 -7.05 -3.23
CA PHE A 109 -2.41 -6.35 -4.50
C PHE A 109 -1.00 -6.54 -5.08
N LEU A 110 0.02 -6.63 -4.24
CA LEU A 110 1.39 -6.92 -4.68
C LEU A 110 1.50 -8.33 -5.26
N ALA A 111 0.99 -9.34 -4.55
CA ALA A 111 0.95 -10.71 -5.04
C ALA A 111 0.18 -10.81 -6.36
N ALA A 112 -0.97 -10.14 -6.46
CA ALA A 112 -1.76 -10.07 -7.69
C ALA A 112 -0.97 -9.44 -8.85
N SER A 113 -0.30 -8.31 -8.61
CA SER A 113 0.53 -7.64 -9.63
C SER A 113 1.66 -8.52 -10.15
N GLN A 114 2.36 -9.23 -9.26
CA GLN A 114 3.43 -10.15 -9.64
C GLN A 114 2.90 -11.33 -10.46
N CYS A 115 1.77 -11.90 -10.05
CA CYS A 115 1.12 -12.99 -10.78
C CYS A 115 0.76 -12.57 -12.21
N MET A 116 0.11 -11.41 -12.38
CA MET A 116 -0.27 -10.90 -13.70
C MET A 116 0.93 -10.53 -14.58
N GLN A 117 2.01 -9.97 -14.01
CA GLN A 117 3.23 -9.73 -14.76
C GLN A 117 3.85 -11.04 -15.27
N GLY A 118 3.86 -12.08 -14.45
CA GLY A 118 4.33 -13.41 -14.84
C GLY A 118 3.48 -14.03 -15.95
N GLU A 119 2.14 -13.89 -15.90
CA GLU A 119 1.26 -14.32 -16.99
C GLU A 119 1.56 -13.55 -18.29
N GLN A 120 1.65 -12.23 -18.22
CA GLN A 120 1.89 -11.39 -19.39
C GLN A 120 3.25 -11.68 -20.05
N GLN A 121 4.31 -11.90 -19.25
CA GLN A 121 5.62 -12.29 -19.76
C GLN A 121 5.57 -13.67 -20.44
N ARG A 122 4.83 -14.63 -19.88
CA ARG A 122 4.62 -15.96 -20.49
C ARG A 122 3.86 -15.85 -21.81
N GLU A 123 2.85 -14.99 -21.89
CA GLU A 123 2.12 -14.72 -23.14
C GLU A 123 3.00 -14.08 -24.20
N GLN A 124 3.81 -13.08 -23.81
CA GLN A 124 4.78 -12.44 -24.72
C GLN A 124 5.84 -13.42 -25.23
N ALA A 125 6.35 -14.31 -24.36
CA ALA A 125 7.30 -15.35 -24.77
C ALA A 125 6.69 -16.33 -25.78
N LYS A 126 5.43 -16.76 -25.55
CA LYS A 126 4.69 -17.59 -26.52
C LYS A 126 4.47 -16.86 -27.83
N GLN A 127 4.01 -15.61 -27.80
CA GLN A 127 3.80 -14.78 -28.99
C GLN A 127 5.12 -14.58 -29.76
N MET A 128 6.24 -14.34 -29.09
CA MET A 128 7.54 -14.17 -29.73
C MET A 128 8.04 -15.46 -30.41
N GLN A 129 7.69 -16.64 -29.91
CA GLN A 129 7.92 -17.90 -30.64
C GLN A 129 7.06 -18.03 -31.91
N TYR A 130 5.86 -17.45 -31.94
CA TYR A 130 5.04 -17.37 -33.17
C TYR A 130 5.53 -16.29 -34.15
N ILE A 131 6.35 -15.33 -33.71
CA ILE A 131 7.03 -14.31 -34.55
C ILE A 131 8.43 -14.81 -35.01
N MET A 132 8.65 -16.13 -35.11
CA MET A 132 9.75 -16.64 -35.94
C MET A 132 9.53 -16.16 -37.38
N PRO A 133 10.58 -15.72 -38.12
CA PRO A 133 10.43 -14.97 -39.35
C PRO A 133 9.73 -15.84 -40.39
N GLY A 134 8.44 -15.56 -40.63
CA GLY A 134 7.68 -16.06 -41.77
C GLY A 134 8.12 -15.46 -43.10
N ILE A 135 9.43 -15.33 -43.29
CA ILE A 135 10.08 -15.30 -44.60
C ILE A 135 11.33 -16.16 -44.40
N PRO A 136 11.35 -17.45 -44.78
CA PRO A 136 12.60 -17.96 -45.28
C PRO A 136 12.92 -17.02 -46.44
N SER A 137 14.00 -16.25 -46.32
CA SER A 137 14.69 -15.76 -47.51
C SER A 137 15.21 -17.02 -48.20
N ILE A 138 14.29 -17.74 -48.85
CA ILE A 138 14.55 -18.49 -50.06
C ILE A 138 15.26 -17.46 -50.90
N SER A 139 16.58 -17.55 -50.85
CA SER A 139 17.45 -17.41 -51.99
C SER A 139 16.67 -16.97 -53.24
N LEU A 140 16.43 -15.66 -53.29
CA LEU A 140 16.03 -14.95 -54.48
C LEU A 140 17.05 -15.05 -55.65
N PRO A 141 18.25 -15.69 -55.58
CA PRO A 141 19.01 -15.97 -56.80
C PRO A 141 18.52 -17.19 -57.59
N LEU A 142 17.68 -18.10 -57.06
CA LEU A 142 17.41 -19.36 -57.78
C LEU A 142 16.35 -19.24 -58.89
N ILE A 143 15.38 -18.35 -58.76
CA ILE A 143 14.33 -18.15 -59.79
C ILE A 143 14.85 -17.28 -60.94
N LEU A 144 15.83 -16.40 -60.70
CA LEU A 144 16.45 -15.58 -61.74
C LEU A 144 17.52 -16.32 -62.57
N GLN A 145 18.00 -17.48 -62.13
CA GLN A 145 18.97 -18.30 -62.89
C GLN A 145 18.34 -19.30 -63.86
N LEU A 146 17.01 -19.45 -63.87
CA LEU A 146 16.28 -20.34 -64.80
C LEU A 146 15.61 -19.60 -65.96
N LEU A 147 15.81 -18.27 -66.06
CA LEU A 147 15.21 -17.44 -67.11
C LEU A 147 16.23 -16.86 -68.12
N HIS A 148 17.46 -17.35 -68.13
CA HIS A 148 18.53 -17.03 -69.11
C HIS A 148 19.30 -18.31 -69.44
#